data_AF-A0A8T1WPL1-F1
#
_entry.id   AF-A0A8T1WPL1-F1
#
_cell.length_a   1.000
_cell.length_b   1.000
_cell.length_c   1.000
_cell.angle_alpha   90.00
_cell.angle_beta   90.00
_cell.angle_gamma   90.00
#
_symmetry.space_group_name_H-M   'P 1'
#
loop_
_entity.id
_entity.type
_entity.pdbx_description
1 polymer ?
#
loop_
_entity_poly.entity_id
_entity_poly.type
_entity_poly.pdbx_seq_one_letter_code
_entity_poly.pdbx_strand_id
1 'polypeptide(L)'
;MYAWYFPKGFWTDFPTRRHDWANVIVWIDNPALENPKIVGLSTSKGDSGYGKAAPAPGFAIQDGTTPKFYHSLGILFGAPFMDYTIMRGEFQDLIMWEQLNDEARTALETTDFGNAEVPFIDANFEKKLEEAWPL
;
A
#
# COMPACT_ATOMS: atom_id res chain seq x y z
N MET A 1 -5.66 -1.24 -5.00
CA MET A 1 -4.68 -0.73 -4.01
C MET A 1 -5.15 -1.14 -2.62
N TYR A 2 -4.24 -1.51 -1.73
CA TYR A 2 -4.52 -1.73 -0.31
C TYR A 2 -3.67 -0.77 0.50
N ALA A 3 -4.24 -0.12 1.52
CA ALA A 3 -3.55 0.88 2.31
C ALA A 3 -3.78 0.69 3.81
N TRP A 4 -2.79 1.09 4.60
CA TRP A 4 -2.79 1.03 6.05
C TRP A 4 -2.46 2.39 6.62
N TYR A 5 -3.22 2.80 7.62
CA TYR A 5 -2.93 3.97 8.42
C TYR A 5 -2.12 3.59 9.65
N PHE A 6 -1.11 4.40 9.97
CA PHE A 6 -0.38 4.31 11.23
C PHE A 6 -0.49 5.61 12.02
N PRO A 7 -0.71 5.57 13.35
CA PRO A 7 -0.82 6.77 14.18
C PRO A 7 0.48 7.55 14.40
N LYS A 8 1.56 7.21 13.70
CA LYS A 8 2.86 7.88 13.78
C LYS A 8 3.74 7.47 12.60
N GLY A 9 4.44 8.45 12.02
CA GLY A 9 5.49 8.22 11.04
C GLY A 9 6.88 8.37 11.64
N PHE A 10 7.86 7.72 11.02
CA PHE A 10 9.22 7.62 11.52
C PHE A 10 10.25 8.03 10.46
N TRP A 11 11.46 8.32 10.93
CA TRP A 11 12.69 8.26 10.13
C TRP A 11 13.69 7.47 10.96
N THR A 12 14.17 6.35 10.42
CA THR A 12 14.86 5.31 11.20
C THR A 12 13.98 4.84 12.36
N ASP A 13 14.49 4.75 13.58
CA ASP A 13 13.70 4.43 14.78
C ASP A 13 13.15 5.68 15.50
N PHE A 14 13.42 6.88 14.98
CA PHE A 14 12.94 8.13 15.56
C PHE A 14 11.57 8.53 15.02
N PRO A 15 10.61 8.84 15.89
CA PRO A 15 9.34 9.38 15.47
C PRO A 15 9.47 10.83 14.97
N THR A 16 8.99 11.11 13.77
CA THR A 16 9.14 12.42 13.12
C THR A 16 7.81 13.11 12.81
N ARG A 17 6.69 12.38 12.77
CA ARG A 17 5.36 12.94 12.46
C ARG A 17 4.22 12.16 13.11
N ARG A 18 3.04 12.79 13.17
CA ARG A 18 1.83 12.22 13.79
C ARG A 18 1.12 11.18 12.93
N HIS A 19 1.21 11.24 11.62
CA HIS A 19 0.44 10.34 10.76
C HIS A 19 1.37 9.63 9.79
N ASP A 20 0.98 8.43 9.38
CA ASP A 20 1.62 7.72 8.28
C ASP A 20 0.59 6.92 7.49
N TRP A 21 0.88 6.76 6.20
CA TRP A 21 0.12 5.93 5.28
C TRP A 21 1.08 5.07 4.47
N ALA A 22 0.86 3.77 4.49
CA ALA A 22 1.57 2.85 3.61
C ALA A 22 0.58 2.16 2.68
N ASN A 23 1.02 1.78 1.49
CA ASN A 23 0.17 1.07 0.55
C ASN A 23 0.92 0.05 -0.29
N VAL A 24 0.16 -0.89 -0.83
CA VAL A 24 0.61 -1.83 -1.86
C VAL A 24 -0.41 -1.86 -2.99
N ILE A 25 0.06 -2.16 -4.19
CA ILE A 25 -0.79 -2.33 -5.37
C ILE A 25 -0.55 -3.73 -5.93
N VAL A 26 -1.65 -4.47 -6.06
CA VAL A 26 -1.68 -5.81 -6.67
C VAL A 26 -2.20 -5.63 -8.08
N TRP A 27 -1.35 -5.88 -9.07
CA TRP A 27 -1.72 -5.80 -10.47
C TRP A 27 -2.16 -7.19 -10.94
N ILE A 28 -3.37 -7.26 -11.48
CA ILE A 28 -3.94 -8.49 -12.01
C ILE A 28 -4.16 -8.35 -13.52
N ASP A 29 -4.19 -9.47 -14.23
CA ASP A 29 -4.42 -9.49 -15.68
C ASP A 29 -5.83 -9.00 -16.06
N ASN A 30 -6.87 -9.57 -15.46
CA ASN A 30 -8.25 -9.21 -15.75
C ASN A 30 -9.19 -9.58 -14.58
N PRO A 31 -9.85 -8.62 -13.92
CA PRO A 31 -10.77 -8.89 -12.82
C PRO A 31 -12.04 -9.66 -13.24
N ALA A 32 -12.38 -9.71 -14.53
CA ALA A 32 -13.56 -10.42 -15.03
C ALA A 32 -13.35 -11.94 -15.16
N LEU A 33 -12.12 -12.44 -14.99
CA LEU A 33 -11.84 -13.87 -14.98
C LEU A 33 -12.26 -14.52 -13.66
N GLU A 34 -12.65 -15.79 -13.70
CA GLU A 34 -12.96 -16.56 -12.48
C GLU A 34 -11.74 -16.69 -11.56
N ASN A 35 -10.54 -16.79 -12.14
CA ASN A 35 -9.27 -16.87 -11.43
C ASN A 35 -8.27 -15.88 -12.05
N PRO A 36 -8.35 -14.57 -11.71
CA PRO A 36 -7.39 -13.58 -12.16
C PRO A 36 -5.98 -13.92 -11.69
N LYS A 37 -4.98 -13.64 -12.52
CA LYS A 37 -3.57 -13.88 -12.20
C LYS A 37 -2.92 -12.59 -11.74
N ILE A 38 -2.15 -12.67 -10.65
CA ILE A 38 -1.29 -11.57 -10.22
C ILE A 38 -0.12 -11.47 -11.21
N VAL A 39 -0.05 -10.34 -11.93
CA VAL A 39 0.98 -10.07 -12.93
C VAL A 39 2.11 -9.17 -12.40
N GLY A 40 1.85 -8.43 -11.32
CA GLY A 40 2.85 -7.59 -10.68
C GLY A 40 2.44 -7.12 -9.30
N LEU A 41 3.44 -6.70 -8.52
CA LEU A 41 3.26 -6.11 -7.19
C LEU A 41 4.05 -4.81 -7.10
N SER A 42 3.45 -3.81 -6.43
CA SER A 42 4.14 -2.56 -6.08
C SER A 42 3.97 -2.25 -4.59
N THR A 43 5.00 -1.76 -3.94
CA THR A 43 5.06 -1.52 -2.48
C THR A 43 5.57 -0.12 -2.18
N SER A 44 4.89 0.63 -1.31
CA SER A 44 5.30 2.01 -0.99
C SER A 44 6.67 2.05 -0.29
N LYS A 45 7.52 3.01 -0.67
CA LYS A 45 8.83 3.32 -0.07
C LYS A 45 8.81 4.78 0.39
N GLY A 46 8.54 5.00 1.68
CA GLY A 46 8.24 6.34 2.18
C GLY A 46 6.98 6.93 1.52
N ASP A 47 6.98 8.26 1.32
CA ASP A 47 5.79 9.01 0.90
C ASP A 47 5.50 8.98 -0.61
N SER A 48 6.54 8.79 -1.42
CA SER A 48 6.47 8.98 -2.88
C SER A 48 7.15 7.89 -3.70
N GLY A 49 7.91 6.98 -3.07
CA GLY A 49 8.60 5.92 -3.78
C GLY A 49 7.76 4.65 -3.89
N TYR A 50 8.04 3.83 -4.91
CA TYR A 50 7.53 2.48 -5.03
C TYR A 50 8.64 1.48 -5.35
N GLY A 51 8.70 0.38 -4.61
CA GLY A 51 9.29 -0.87 -5.08
C GLY A 51 8.32 -1.52 -6.05
N LYS A 52 8.83 -2.08 -7.15
CA LYS A 52 8.02 -2.60 -8.26
C LYS A 52 8.57 -3.95 -8.73
N ALA A 53 7.69 -4.91 -8.99
CA ALA A 53 8.08 -6.20 -9.54
C ALA A 53 7.02 -6.73 -10.50
N ALA A 54 7.44 -7.00 -11.74
CA ALA A 54 6.67 -7.72 -12.75
C ALA A 54 7.63 -8.67 -13.52
N PRO A 55 7.43 -10.01 -13.46
CA PRO A 55 6.33 -10.70 -12.79
C PRO A 55 6.39 -10.56 -11.27
N ALA A 56 5.25 -10.77 -10.61
CA ALA A 56 5.19 -10.82 -9.15
C ALA A 56 6.16 -11.92 -8.61
N PRO A 57 6.93 -11.64 -7.54
CA PRO A 57 7.85 -12.63 -6.98
C PRO A 57 7.08 -13.83 -6.41
N GLY A 58 7.26 -15.01 -7.02
CA GLY A 58 6.47 -16.20 -6.67
C GLY A 58 6.56 -16.61 -5.19
N PHE A 59 7.71 -16.39 -4.53
CA PHE A 59 7.88 -16.69 -3.11
C PHE A 59 6.98 -15.84 -2.19
N ALA A 60 6.55 -14.68 -2.68
CA ALA A 60 5.69 -13.75 -1.98
C ALA A 60 4.21 -14.05 -2.20
N ILE A 61 3.83 -14.93 -3.12
CA ILE A 61 2.44 -15.30 -3.39
C ILE A 61 2.13 -16.63 -2.71
N GLN A 62 1.28 -16.59 -1.69
CA GLN A 62 0.72 -17.78 -1.06
C GLN A 62 -0.52 -18.25 -1.85
N ASP A 63 -0.59 -19.56 -2.12
CA ASP A 63 -1.73 -20.24 -2.75
C ASP A 63 -2.19 -19.58 -4.08
N GLY A 64 -1.26 -18.94 -4.80
CA GLY A 64 -1.49 -18.27 -6.08
C GLY A 64 -2.28 -16.94 -6.02
N THR A 65 -2.85 -16.59 -4.87
CA THR A 65 -3.83 -15.48 -4.76
C THR A 65 -3.52 -14.49 -3.65
N THR A 66 -2.72 -14.88 -2.65
CA THR A 66 -2.47 -14.07 -1.46
C THR A 66 -1.03 -13.54 -1.45
N PRO A 67 -0.78 -12.29 -1.88
CA PRO A 67 0.53 -11.70 -1.75
C PRO A 67 0.87 -11.40 -0.27
N LYS A 68 2.14 -11.61 0.10
CA LYS A 68 2.66 -11.43 1.46
C LYS A 68 3.60 -10.24 1.50
N PHE A 69 3.37 -9.34 2.44
CA PHE A 69 4.14 -8.12 2.63
C PHE A 69 4.61 -7.97 4.08
N TYR A 70 5.62 -7.12 4.29
CA TYR A 70 5.98 -6.61 5.60
C TYR A 70 6.11 -5.10 5.56
N HIS A 71 5.91 -4.49 6.72
CA HIS A 71 6.19 -3.08 6.98
C HIS A 71 7.44 -2.98 7.86
N SER A 72 8.38 -2.09 7.52
CA SER A 72 9.61 -1.86 8.29
C SER A 72 9.91 -0.38 8.42
N LEU A 73 10.44 0.04 9.56
CA LEU A 73 10.75 1.45 9.84
C LEU A 73 12.01 1.97 9.13
N GLY A 74 12.77 1.12 8.44
CA GLY A 74 14.04 1.54 7.83
C GLY A 74 15.13 1.87 8.86
N ILE A 75 15.27 1.01 9.88
CA ILE A 75 16.08 1.26 11.10
C ILE A 75 17.52 1.71 10.81
N LEU A 76 18.16 1.20 9.75
CA LEU A 76 19.52 1.61 9.41
C LEU A 76 19.56 3.03 8.83
N PHE A 77 18.74 3.31 7.80
CA PHE A 77 18.60 4.62 7.16
C PHE A 77 17.25 4.69 6.42
N GLY A 78 16.48 5.76 6.65
CA GLY A 78 15.34 6.14 5.79
C GLY A 78 13.97 6.14 6.46
N ALA A 79 12.94 6.37 5.66
CA ALA A 79 11.55 6.32 6.07
C ALA A 79 11.02 4.88 6.15
N PRO A 80 9.89 4.66 6.84
CA PRO A 80 9.17 3.40 6.77
C PRO A 80 8.83 3.00 5.34
N PHE A 81 8.79 1.70 5.11
CA PHE A 81 8.52 1.14 3.80
C PHE A 81 7.82 -0.21 3.88
N MET A 82 7.15 -0.54 2.80
CA MET A 82 6.58 -1.86 2.53
C MET A 82 7.51 -2.66 1.62
N ASP A 83 7.55 -3.97 1.80
CA ASP A 83 8.17 -4.87 0.82
C ASP A 83 7.53 -6.25 0.85
N TYR A 84 7.77 -7.07 -0.17
CA TYR A 84 7.30 -8.44 -0.22
C TYR A 84 8.15 -9.36 0.70
N THR A 85 7.57 -10.46 1.17
CA THR A 85 8.26 -11.39 2.08
C THR A 85 7.86 -12.85 1.87
N ILE A 86 8.73 -13.76 2.33
CA ILE A 86 8.41 -15.18 2.48
C ILE A 86 7.52 -15.45 3.69
N MET A 87 7.55 -14.58 4.70
CA MET A 87 6.88 -14.76 5.98
C MET A 87 5.36 -14.57 5.85
N ARG A 88 4.59 -15.41 6.54
CA ARG A 88 3.15 -15.23 6.64
C ARG A 88 2.84 -14.06 7.56
N GLY A 89 1.99 -13.15 7.10
CA GLY A 89 1.45 -12.06 7.89
C GLY A 89 0.06 -12.36 8.44
N GLU A 90 -0.64 -11.31 8.81
CA GLU A 90 -2.02 -11.35 9.30
C GLU A 90 -2.94 -10.57 8.37
N PHE A 91 -4.22 -10.92 8.37
CA PHE A 91 -5.26 -10.14 7.70
C PHE A 91 -5.84 -9.10 8.65
N GLN A 92 -6.34 -8.01 8.07
CA GLN A 92 -7.12 -6.99 8.76
C GLN A 92 -8.50 -6.94 8.10
N ASP A 93 -9.51 -6.50 8.84
CA ASP A 93 -10.84 -6.29 8.29
C ASP A 93 -10.78 -5.24 7.18
N LEU A 94 -11.18 -5.64 5.98
CA LEU A 94 -11.14 -4.80 4.79
C LEU A 94 -12.42 -3.96 4.72
N ILE A 95 -12.23 -2.65 4.50
CA ILE A 95 -13.28 -1.74 4.04
C ILE A 95 -12.82 -1.08 2.74
N MET A 96 -13.62 -1.20 1.69
CA MET A 96 -13.32 -0.61 0.39
C MET A 96 -13.79 0.85 0.31
N TRP A 97 -13.16 1.65 -0.55
CA TRP A 97 -13.52 3.07 -0.74
C TRP A 97 -15.01 3.27 -1.06
N GLU A 98 -15.55 2.38 -1.90
CA GLU A 98 -16.95 2.38 -2.33
C GLU A 98 -17.91 1.92 -1.23
N GLN A 99 -17.41 1.24 -0.19
CA GLN A 99 -18.19 0.77 0.95
C GLN A 99 -18.27 1.80 2.09
N LEU A 100 -17.41 2.83 2.08
CA LEU A 100 -17.46 3.92 3.05
C LEU A 100 -18.74 4.75 2.87
N ASN A 101 -19.20 5.38 3.94
CA ASN A 101 -20.22 6.42 3.84
C ASN A 101 -19.62 7.74 3.34
N ASP A 102 -20.49 8.67 2.95
CA ASP A 102 -20.07 9.98 2.44
C ASP A 102 -19.26 10.76 3.46
N GLU A 103 -19.60 10.66 4.75
CA GLU A 103 -18.86 11.35 5.82
C GLU A 103 -17.42 10.84 5.94
N ALA A 104 -17.19 9.52 5.88
CA ALA A 104 -15.84 8.97 5.95
C ALA A 104 -15.02 9.29 4.70
N ARG A 105 -15.61 9.22 3.50
CA ARG A 105 -14.93 9.65 2.26
C ARG A 105 -14.55 11.12 2.34
N THR A 106 -15.48 12.00 2.71
CA THR A 106 -15.23 13.43 2.89
C THR A 106 -14.12 13.69 3.91
N ALA A 107 -14.13 12.99 5.04
CA ALA A 107 -13.09 13.13 6.05
C ALA A 107 -11.71 12.72 5.50
N LEU A 108 -11.61 11.61 4.77
CA LEU A 108 -10.35 11.16 4.18
C LEU A 108 -9.83 12.10 3.08
N GLU A 109 -10.72 12.75 2.32
CA GLU A 109 -10.34 13.72 1.30
C GLU A 109 -9.87 15.06 1.86
N THR A 110 -10.45 15.50 2.98
CA THR A 110 -10.32 16.89 3.45
C THR A 110 -9.47 17.03 4.72
N THR A 111 -9.24 15.94 5.46
CA THR A 111 -8.44 15.99 6.68
C THR A 111 -6.97 16.22 6.37
N ASP A 112 -6.37 17.17 7.09
CA ASP A 112 -4.92 17.38 7.07
C ASP A 112 -4.21 16.30 7.90
N PHE A 113 -3.60 15.34 7.22
CA PHE A 113 -2.73 14.32 7.81
C PHE A 113 -1.26 14.78 7.90
N GLY A 114 -1.01 16.08 7.80
CA GLY A 114 0.32 16.67 7.73
C GLY A 114 1.04 16.23 6.45
N ASN A 115 2.25 15.70 6.59
CA ASN A 115 3.04 15.22 5.45
C ASN A 115 2.62 13.84 4.94
N ALA A 116 1.66 13.16 5.58
CA ALA A 116 1.21 11.84 5.14
C ALA A 116 0.03 12.00 4.17
N GLU A 117 0.15 11.46 2.96
CA GLU A 117 -0.90 11.53 1.95
C GLU A 117 -1.77 10.26 1.96
N VAL A 118 -3.10 10.41 1.99
CA VAL A 118 -4.00 9.27 1.82
C VAL A 118 -3.91 8.79 0.35
N PRO A 119 -3.51 7.55 0.07
CA PRO A 119 -3.09 7.17 -1.29
C PRO A 119 -4.26 6.79 -2.20
N PHE A 120 -5.43 6.49 -1.64
CA PHE A 120 -6.59 5.95 -2.36
C PHE A 120 -7.76 6.92 -2.51
N ILE A 121 -7.60 8.18 -2.10
CA ILE A 121 -8.61 9.21 -2.36
C ILE A 121 -8.59 9.63 -3.84
N ASP A 122 -9.71 10.17 -4.33
CA ASP A 122 -9.88 10.55 -5.74
C ASP A 122 -8.76 11.46 -6.26
N ALA A 123 -8.26 12.39 -5.44
CA ALA A 123 -7.19 13.31 -5.81
C ALA A 123 -5.82 12.63 -6.05
N ASN A 124 -5.58 11.47 -5.43
CA ASN A 124 -4.28 10.81 -5.42
C ASN A 124 -4.27 9.47 -6.13
N PHE A 125 -5.42 8.79 -6.23
CA PHE A 125 -5.50 7.38 -6.63
C PHE A 125 -4.83 7.10 -7.98
N GLU A 126 -5.26 7.80 -9.04
CA GLU A 126 -4.72 7.60 -10.40
C GLU A 126 -3.23 7.93 -10.48
N LYS A 127 -2.79 9.02 -9.84
CA LYS A 127 -1.38 9.40 -9.80
C LYS A 127 -0.54 8.32 -9.10
N LYS A 128 -1.02 7.78 -7.98
CA LYS A 128 -0.31 6.72 -7.25
C LYS A 128 -0.29 5.42 -8.06
N LEU A 129 -1.33 5.10 -8.83
CA LEU A 129 -1.34 3.97 -9.76
C LEU A 129 -0.28 4.13 -10.86
N GLU A 130 -0.19 5.31 -11.49
CA GLU A 130 0.82 5.63 -12.50
C GLU A 130 2.24 5.53 -11.92
N GLU A 131 2.49 6.16 -10.77
CA GLU A 131 3.77 6.12 -10.07
C GLU A 131 4.19 4.68 -9.72
N ALA A 132 3.22 3.81 -9.43
CA ALA A 132 3.45 2.43 -9.03
C ALA A 132 3.46 1.43 -10.18
N TRP A 133 3.07 1.81 -11.40
CA TRP A 133 2.95 0.89 -12.53
C TRP A 133 4.30 0.17 -12.81
N PRO A 134 4.33 -1.18 -12.80
CA PRO A 134 5.56 -1.98 -12.85
C PRO A 134 5.93 -2.51 -14.25
N LEU A 135 5.15 -2.17 -15.28
CA LEU A 135 5.27 -2.71 -16.64
C LEU A 135 5.59 -1.64 -17.70
#